data_AF-A0A8J5MU60-F1
#
_entry.id   AF-A0A8J5MU60-F1
#
_cell.length_a   1.000
_cell.length_b   1.000
_cell.length_c   1.000
_cell.angle_alpha   90.00
_cell.angle_beta   90.00
_cell.angle_gamma   90.00
#
_symmetry.space_group_name_H-M   'P 1'
#
loop_
_entity.id
_entity.type
_entity.pdbx_description
1 polymer ?
#
loop_
_entity_poly.entity_id
_entity_poly.type
_entity_poly.pdbx_seq_one_letter_code
_entity_poly.pdbx_strand_id
1 'polypeptide(L)'
;MQLVVKESKQLVVTDKKQVLTVPPRKDTANLAPCNHEEADTRMMVHAADALECGHRRILIRTVDTDVVILAVALANERSEVLDELWLTFGTGKDQRYIAAHQIAKALGLEKSRALPVIHAITGCDTVSAFAGHSKKADWATWNAFSEVTTAFLSLASTPSELPDGVLSTLERFIVLLYDRTST
;
A
#
# COMPACT_ATOMS: atom_id res chain seq x y z
N MET A 1 -4.81 26.01 17.67
CA MET A 1 -5.07 26.20 16.23
C MET A 1 -6.54 25.86 16.00
N GLN A 2 -7.39 26.87 15.77
CA GLN A 2 -8.83 26.64 15.55
C GLN A 2 -9.04 26.39 14.05
N LEU A 3 -9.28 25.14 13.68
CA LEU A 3 -9.49 24.75 12.29
C LEU A 3 -10.94 25.06 11.90
N VAL A 4 -11.12 26.10 11.07
CA VAL A 4 -12.44 26.45 10.51
C VAL A 4 -12.67 25.60 9.26
N VAL A 5 -13.61 24.66 9.34
CA VAL A 5 -14.03 23.80 8.22
C VAL A 5 -15.32 24.37 7.63
N LYS A 6 -15.39 24.54 6.30
CA LYS A 6 -16.62 25.00 5.60
C LYS A 6 -17.76 24.00 5.83
N GLU A 7 -19.00 24.47 5.92
CA GLU A 7 -20.20 23.70 6.35
C GLU A 7 -20.46 22.35 5.62
N SER A 8 -19.89 22.12 4.44
CA SER A 8 -20.02 20.86 3.68
C SER A 8 -18.80 19.94 3.73
N LYS A 9 -17.75 20.31 4.47
CA LYS A 9 -16.51 19.56 4.58
C LYS A 9 -16.41 18.91 5.95
N GLN A 10 -15.81 17.73 5.97
CA GLN A 10 -15.46 17.02 7.20
C GLN A 10 -13.95 16.88 7.26
N LEU A 11 -13.40 17.15 8.43
CA LEU A 11 -12.02 16.89 8.78
C LEU A 11 -11.99 15.73 9.78
N VAL A 12 -11.22 14.70 9.47
CA VAL A 12 -10.98 13.56 10.34
C VAL A 12 -9.48 13.45 10.54
N VAL A 13 -9.04 13.37 11.80
CA VAL A 13 -7.62 13.35 12.17
C VAL A 13 -7.38 12.23 13.15
N THR A 14 -6.36 11.42 12.91
CA THR A 14 -5.81 10.49 13.89
C THR A 14 -4.63 11.14 14.60
N ASP A 15 -4.70 11.25 15.92
CA ASP A 15 -3.59 11.66 16.77
C ASP A 15 -3.29 10.55 17.79
N LYS A 16 -2.12 9.92 17.66
CA LYS A 16 -1.76 8.70 18.40
C LYS A 16 -2.85 7.64 18.23
N LYS A 17 -3.60 7.30 19.29
CA LYS A 17 -4.70 6.32 19.24
C LYS A 17 -6.08 6.96 19.13
N GLN A 18 -6.17 8.29 19.17
CA GLN A 18 -7.42 9.04 19.18
C GLN A 18 -7.82 9.44 17.76
N VAL A 19 -9.13 9.55 17.54
CA VAL A 19 -9.73 10.05 16.31
C VAL A 19 -10.52 11.31 16.65
N LEU A 20 -10.18 12.42 15.99
CA LEU A 20 -10.81 13.72 16.15
C LEU A 20 -11.55 14.08 14.86
N THR A 21 -12.76 14.61 14.98
CA THR A 21 -13.62 14.89 13.83
C THR A 21 -14.25 16.27 13.92
N VAL A 22 -14.30 16.98 12.79
CA VAL A 22 -14.95 18.30 12.65
C VAL A 22 -15.76 18.33 11.35
N PRO A 23 -17.10 18.44 11.39
CA PRO A 23 -17.93 18.38 12.59
C PRO A 23 -17.85 17.00 13.27
N PRO A 24 -18.28 16.88 14.55
CA PRO A 24 -18.27 15.62 15.27
C PRO A 24 -19.03 14.51 14.53
N ARG A 25 -18.38 13.36 14.35
CA ARG A 25 -19.01 12.13 13.84
C ARG A 25 -19.63 11.35 14.99
N LYS A 26 -20.80 10.77 14.74
CA LYS A 26 -21.43 9.82 15.67
C LYS A 26 -20.69 8.48 15.72
N ASP A 27 -20.13 8.07 14.59
CA ASP A 27 -19.43 6.80 14.44
C ASP A 27 -18.03 7.00 13.87
N THR A 28 -17.05 6.49 14.62
CA THR A 28 -15.63 6.43 14.29
C THR A 28 -15.05 5.04 14.57
N ALA A 29 -15.89 4.01 14.71
CA ALA A 29 -15.46 2.67 15.12
C ALA A 29 -14.44 2.05 14.13
N ASN A 30 -14.55 2.38 12.84
CA ASN A 30 -13.60 1.94 11.81
C ASN A 30 -12.21 2.60 11.92
N LEU A 31 -12.11 3.71 12.67
CA LEU A 31 -10.88 4.49 12.82
C LEU A 31 -10.30 4.42 14.24
N ALA A 32 -11.15 4.20 15.24
CA ALA A 32 -10.80 4.30 16.66
C ALA A 32 -10.91 2.94 17.37
N PRO A 33 -9.93 2.57 18.22
CA PRO A 33 -8.66 3.26 18.42
C PRO A 33 -7.72 3.04 17.23
N CYS A 34 -6.98 4.07 16.84
CA CYS A 34 -5.99 3.94 15.77
C CYS A 34 -4.73 3.25 16.33
N ASN A 35 -4.58 1.94 16.10
CA ASN A 35 -3.47 1.13 16.63
C ASN A 35 -2.29 0.97 15.66
N HIS A 36 -2.45 1.38 14.39
CA HIS A 36 -1.37 1.44 13.41
C HIS A 36 -0.27 2.37 13.91
N GLU A 37 1.00 2.00 13.77
CA GLU A 37 2.14 2.82 14.21
C GLU A 37 2.43 3.93 13.19
N GLU A 38 2.69 3.55 11.94
CA GLU A 38 3.16 4.41 10.85
C GLU A 38 2.03 5.21 10.18
N ALA A 39 2.37 6.34 9.56
CA ALA A 39 1.39 7.26 8.97
C ALA A 39 0.78 6.72 7.66
N ASP A 40 1.58 6.05 6.84
CA ASP A 40 1.20 5.50 5.55
C ASP A 40 0.07 4.46 5.65
N THR A 41 0.14 3.54 6.60
CA THR A 41 -0.89 2.53 6.85
C THR A 41 -2.13 3.17 7.46
N ARG A 42 -1.98 4.16 8.35
CA ARG A 42 -3.12 4.96 8.86
C ARG A 42 -3.88 5.63 7.73
N MET A 43 -3.18 6.18 6.72
CA MET A 43 -3.83 6.79 5.56
C MET A 43 -4.71 5.80 4.79
N MET A 44 -4.32 4.53 4.71
CA MET A 44 -5.16 3.49 4.10
C MET A 44 -6.41 3.20 4.92
N VAL A 45 -6.30 3.21 6.25
CA VAL A 45 -7.46 3.05 7.16
C VAL A 45 -8.45 4.21 6.98
N HIS A 46 -7.97 5.45 6.87
CA HIS A 46 -8.82 6.60 6.53
C HIS A 46 -9.47 6.48 5.16
N ALA A 47 -8.73 5.99 4.15
CA ALA A 47 -9.30 5.76 2.83
C ALA A 47 -10.39 4.68 2.87
N ALA A 48 -10.18 3.58 3.60
CA ALA A 48 -11.18 2.54 3.80
C ALA A 48 -12.43 3.06 4.52
N ASP A 49 -12.28 3.81 5.63
CA ASP A 49 -13.42 4.43 6.31
C ASP A 49 -14.19 5.41 5.40
N ALA A 50 -13.49 6.15 4.55
CA ALA A 50 -14.14 7.03 3.58
C ALA A 50 -15.00 6.23 2.58
N LEU A 51 -14.54 5.06 2.14
CA LEU A 51 -15.33 4.14 1.29
C LEU A 51 -16.58 3.64 2.02
N GLU A 52 -16.46 3.25 3.29
CA GLU A 52 -17.60 2.84 4.13
C GLU A 52 -18.61 3.98 4.33
N CYS A 53 -18.13 5.23 4.35
CA CYS A 53 -18.98 6.42 4.36
C CYS A 53 -19.60 6.77 2.99
N GLY A 54 -19.38 5.94 1.97
CA GLY A 54 -19.94 6.10 0.63
C GLY A 54 -19.13 6.99 -0.32
N HIS A 55 -17.93 7.44 0.07
CA HIS A 55 -17.04 8.13 -0.86
C HIS A 55 -16.44 7.12 -1.85
N ARG A 56 -16.39 7.49 -3.13
CA ARG A 56 -15.94 6.58 -4.21
C ARG A 56 -14.68 7.07 -4.92
N ARG A 57 -14.33 8.34 -4.73
CA ARG A 57 -13.14 8.98 -5.28
C ARG A 57 -12.30 9.54 -4.15
N ILE A 58 -11.06 9.08 -4.05
CA ILE A 58 -10.14 9.40 -2.96
C ILE A 58 -8.87 10.03 -3.56
N LEU A 59 -8.41 11.12 -2.94
CA LEU A 59 -7.13 11.73 -3.25
C LEU A 59 -6.24 11.69 -2.01
N ILE A 60 -5.10 11.02 -2.13
CA ILE A 60 -4.06 10.97 -1.13
C ILE A 60 -2.97 11.98 -1.48
N ARG A 61 -2.43 12.69 -0.49
CA ARG A 61 -1.25 13.55 -0.67
C ARG A 61 -0.09 12.97 0.10
N THR A 62 1.01 12.72 -0.60
CA THR A 62 2.19 12.11 -0.01
C THR A 62 3.45 12.45 -0.79
N VAL A 63 4.61 12.28 -0.17
CA VAL A 63 5.92 12.26 -0.84
C VAL A 63 6.59 10.89 -0.74
N ASP A 64 5.90 9.97 -0.05
CA ASP A 64 6.40 8.68 0.38
C ASP A 64 5.93 7.58 -0.59
N THR A 65 6.89 6.77 -1.03
CA THR A 65 6.65 5.69 -1.99
C THR A 65 5.86 4.55 -1.36
N ASP A 66 5.96 4.36 -0.05
CA ASP A 66 5.31 3.26 0.66
C ASP A 66 3.79 3.44 0.62
N VAL A 67 3.34 4.70 0.70
CA VAL A 67 1.94 5.10 0.45
C VAL A 67 1.48 4.77 -0.97
N VAL A 68 2.34 4.87 -1.99
CA VAL A 68 1.98 4.52 -3.37
C VAL A 68 1.74 3.02 -3.49
N ILE A 69 2.63 2.21 -2.90
CA ILE A 69 2.53 0.75 -2.91
C ILE A 69 1.25 0.30 -2.19
N LEU A 70 0.99 0.84 -1.00
CA LEU A 70 -0.21 0.53 -0.23
C LEU A 70 -1.49 1.00 -0.94
N ALA A 71 -1.47 2.16 -1.59
CA ALA A 71 -2.61 2.66 -2.36
C ALA A 71 -2.98 1.74 -3.54
N VAL A 72 -1.98 1.18 -4.24
CA VAL A 72 -2.23 0.22 -5.33
C VAL A 72 -2.87 -1.06 -4.77
N ALA A 73 -2.37 -1.58 -3.64
CA ALA A 73 -2.94 -2.74 -2.99
C ALA A 73 -4.39 -2.50 -2.53
N LEU A 74 -4.66 -1.36 -1.87
CA LEU A 74 -6.00 -0.96 -1.43
C LEU A 74 -6.96 -0.80 -2.63
N ALA A 75 -6.50 -0.18 -3.73
CA ALA A 75 -7.35 0.02 -4.90
C ALA A 75 -7.78 -1.30 -5.54
N ASN A 76 -6.91 -2.30 -5.51
CA ASN A 76 -7.24 -3.65 -5.93
C ASN A 76 -8.23 -4.33 -4.96
N GLU A 77 -7.94 -4.28 -3.66
CA GLU A 77 -8.77 -4.89 -2.60
C GLU A 77 -10.20 -4.33 -2.56
N ARG A 78 -10.36 -3.03 -2.85
CA ARG A 78 -11.64 -2.32 -2.79
C ARG A 78 -12.20 -1.98 -4.17
N SER A 79 -11.76 -2.67 -5.22
CA SER A 79 -12.13 -2.39 -6.62
C SER A 79 -13.63 -2.47 -6.92
N GLU A 80 -14.41 -3.18 -6.11
CA GLU A 80 -15.88 -3.25 -6.24
C GLU A 80 -16.58 -1.95 -5.81
N VAL A 81 -15.97 -1.20 -4.90
CA VAL A 81 -16.57 0.01 -4.32
C VAL A 81 -15.80 1.28 -4.63
N LEU A 82 -14.53 1.22 -4.99
CA LEU A 82 -13.68 2.37 -5.30
C LEU A 82 -13.72 2.68 -6.80
N ASP A 83 -14.14 3.89 -7.18
CA ASP A 83 -14.09 4.36 -8.57
C ASP A 83 -12.69 4.87 -8.93
N GLU A 84 -12.12 5.74 -8.09
CA GLU A 84 -10.84 6.38 -8.35
C GLU A 84 -10.02 6.57 -7.07
N LEU A 85 -8.78 6.08 -7.07
CA LEU A 85 -7.77 6.44 -6.08
C LEU A 85 -6.59 7.12 -6.76
N TRP A 86 -6.39 8.38 -6.37
CA TRP A 86 -5.33 9.26 -6.87
C TRP A 86 -4.33 9.57 -5.77
N LEU A 87 -3.09 9.79 -6.16
CA LEU A 87 -2.06 10.36 -5.28
C LEU A 87 -1.53 11.65 -5.90
N THR A 88 -1.54 12.74 -5.12
CA THR A 88 -0.63 13.86 -5.35
C THR A 88 0.71 13.51 -4.72
N PHE A 89 1.69 13.20 -5.57
CA PHE A 89 3.00 12.70 -5.17
C PHE A 89 4.10 13.73 -5.44
N GLY A 90 4.98 13.96 -4.46
CA GLY A 90 6.13 14.87 -4.59
C GLY A 90 5.90 16.27 -4.00
N THR A 91 6.86 17.17 -4.20
CA THR A 91 6.83 18.54 -3.65
C THR A 91 7.09 19.59 -4.73
N GLY A 92 6.55 20.80 -4.52
CA GLY A 92 6.83 21.95 -5.38
C GLY A 92 6.55 21.69 -6.87
N LYS A 93 7.57 21.89 -7.70
CA LYS A 93 7.48 21.72 -9.17
C LYS A 93 7.45 20.26 -9.62
N ASP A 94 7.89 19.34 -8.77
CA ASP A 94 7.95 17.90 -9.08
C ASP A 94 6.68 17.15 -8.64
N GLN A 95 5.68 17.89 -8.16
CA GLN A 95 4.39 17.32 -7.78
C GLN A 95 3.67 16.77 -9.03
N ARG A 96 3.27 15.50 -8.96
CA ARG A 96 2.56 14.80 -10.03
C ARG A 96 1.37 14.02 -9.50
N TYR A 97 0.43 13.69 -10.38
CA TYR A 97 -0.69 12.80 -10.07
C TYR A 97 -0.37 11.36 -10.46
N ILE A 98 -0.65 10.41 -9.56
CA ILE A 98 -0.51 8.98 -9.81
C ILE A 98 -1.88 8.32 -9.65
N ALA A 99 -2.33 7.59 -10.67
CA ALA A 99 -3.59 6.86 -10.65
C ALA A 99 -3.39 5.44 -10.10
N ALA A 100 -3.43 5.25 -8.78
CA ALA A 100 -3.23 3.93 -8.17
C ALA A 100 -4.26 2.90 -8.65
N HIS A 101 -5.52 3.31 -8.85
CA HIS A 101 -6.58 2.44 -9.40
C HIS A 101 -6.27 1.94 -10.82
N GLN A 102 -5.64 2.76 -11.67
CA GLN A 102 -5.22 2.34 -13.01
C GLN A 102 -4.00 1.43 -12.95
N ILE A 103 -3.06 1.70 -12.05
CA ILE A 103 -1.91 0.81 -11.82
C ILE A 103 -2.39 -0.55 -11.34
N ALA A 104 -3.28 -0.60 -10.34
CA ALA A 104 -3.88 -1.83 -9.84
C ALA A 104 -4.55 -2.64 -10.96
N LYS A 105 -5.36 -1.97 -11.78
CA LYS A 105 -6.01 -2.59 -12.95
C LYS A 105 -5.00 -3.15 -13.95
N ALA A 106 -3.91 -2.42 -14.22
CA ALA A 106 -2.87 -2.86 -15.16
C ALA A 106 -2.02 -4.02 -14.62
N LEU A 107 -1.79 -4.06 -13.30
CA LEU A 107 -1.06 -5.14 -12.63
C LEU A 107 -1.91 -6.40 -12.46
N GLY A 108 -3.23 -6.24 -12.35
CA GLY A 108 -4.15 -7.32 -12.04
C GLY A 108 -4.17 -7.70 -10.56
N LEU A 109 -5.05 -8.64 -10.22
CA LEU A 109 -5.38 -9.03 -8.84
C LEU A 109 -4.16 -9.51 -8.06
N GLU A 110 -3.41 -10.45 -8.62
CA GLU A 110 -2.32 -11.13 -7.93
C GLU A 110 -1.15 -10.19 -7.67
N LYS A 111 -0.66 -9.47 -8.69
CA LYS A 111 0.48 -8.57 -8.53
C LYS A 111 0.16 -7.37 -7.67
N SER A 112 -1.04 -6.81 -7.77
CA SER A 112 -1.44 -5.69 -6.90
C SER A 112 -1.47 -6.11 -5.43
N ARG A 113 -1.96 -7.32 -5.15
CA ARG A 113 -1.99 -7.88 -3.79
C ARG A 113 -0.61 -8.26 -3.27
N ALA A 114 0.27 -8.76 -4.14
CA ALA A 114 1.64 -9.15 -3.78
C ALA A 114 2.61 -7.95 -3.64
N LEU A 115 2.25 -6.78 -4.17
CA LEU A 115 3.14 -5.61 -4.23
C LEU A 115 3.70 -5.15 -2.87
N PRO A 116 2.92 -5.12 -1.77
CA PRO A 116 3.46 -4.79 -0.45
C PRO A 116 4.49 -5.81 0.04
N VAL A 117 4.31 -7.10 -0.29
CA VAL A 117 5.21 -8.17 0.15
C VAL A 117 6.56 -8.08 -0.54
N ILE A 118 6.60 -7.89 -1.86
CA ILE A 118 7.88 -7.72 -2.56
C ILE A 118 8.61 -6.46 -2.07
N HIS A 119 7.88 -5.36 -1.83
CA HIS A 119 8.47 -4.12 -1.31
C HIS A 119 9.08 -4.33 0.08
N ALA A 120 8.42 -5.07 0.96
CA ALA A 120 8.98 -5.46 2.27
C ALA A 120 10.15 -6.45 2.17
N ILE A 121 10.15 -7.36 1.19
CA ILE A 121 11.25 -8.34 1.05
C ILE A 121 12.50 -7.69 0.47
N THR A 122 12.35 -6.75 -0.49
CA THR A 122 13.48 -6.16 -1.21
C THR A 122 13.94 -4.81 -0.66
N GLY A 123 13.28 -4.30 0.38
CA GLY A 123 13.67 -3.12 1.13
C GLY A 123 12.58 -2.04 1.20
N CYS A 124 12.16 -1.73 2.41
CA CYS A 124 11.26 -0.63 2.79
C CYS A 124 11.84 0.13 4.00
N ASP A 125 11.06 0.96 4.67
CA ASP A 125 11.53 1.76 5.81
C ASP A 125 12.04 0.92 7.00
N THR A 126 11.53 -0.31 7.17
CA THR A 126 11.87 -1.19 8.31
C THR A 126 12.89 -2.27 7.99
N VAL A 127 13.22 -2.47 6.71
CA VAL A 127 14.06 -3.58 6.22
C VAL A 127 15.05 -3.10 5.17
N SER A 128 16.31 -3.52 5.28
CA SER A 128 17.36 -3.13 4.36
C SER A 128 17.12 -3.64 2.93
N ALA A 129 17.50 -2.84 1.94
CA ALA A 129 17.53 -3.28 0.56
C ALA A 129 18.70 -4.24 0.29
N PHE A 130 18.53 -5.12 -0.72
CA PHE A 130 19.61 -5.97 -1.20
C PHE A 130 20.71 -5.15 -1.89
N ALA A 131 21.97 -5.45 -1.57
CA ALA A 131 23.11 -4.68 -2.05
C ALA A 131 23.26 -4.78 -3.57
N GLY A 132 23.43 -3.64 -4.24
CA GLY A 132 23.61 -3.59 -5.70
C GLY A 132 22.30 -3.70 -6.50
N HIS A 133 21.15 -3.81 -5.83
CA HIS A 133 19.84 -3.93 -6.48
C HIS A 133 18.97 -2.70 -6.22
N SER A 134 18.05 -2.46 -7.15
CA SER A 134 17.08 -1.37 -7.09
C SER A 134 15.69 -1.95 -7.27
N LYS A 135 14.67 -1.22 -6.84
CA LYS A 135 13.25 -1.59 -7.08
C LYS A 135 12.93 -1.93 -8.54
N LYS A 136 13.65 -1.30 -9.49
CA LYS A 136 13.55 -1.64 -10.92
C LYS A 136 14.14 -3.02 -11.26
N ALA A 137 15.28 -3.36 -10.66
CA ALA A 137 15.90 -4.67 -10.81
C ALA A 137 15.03 -5.76 -10.17
N ASP A 138 14.53 -5.51 -8.96
CA ASP A 138 13.62 -6.39 -8.22
C ASP A 138 12.36 -6.70 -9.04
N TRP A 139 11.73 -5.65 -9.58
CA TRP A 139 10.57 -5.76 -10.46
C TRP A 139 10.87 -6.58 -11.72
N ALA A 140 12.01 -6.33 -12.37
CA ALA A 140 12.40 -7.08 -13.56
C ALA A 140 12.66 -8.56 -13.25
N THR A 141 13.24 -8.88 -12.10
CA THR A 141 13.43 -10.26 -11.65
C THR A 141 12.09 -10.93 -11.34
N TRP A 142 11.16 -10.25 -10.69
CA TRP A 142 9.81 -10.79 -10.44
C TRP A 142 9.07 -11.09 -11.75
N ASN A 143 9.19 -10.22 -12.76
CA ASN A 143 8.60 -10.51 -14.07
C ASN A 143 9.23 -11.70 -14.77
N ALA A 144 10.53 -11.97 -14.53
CA ALA A 144 11.23 -13.11 -15.11
C ALA A 144 10.94 -14.43 -14.37
N PHE A 145 10.65 -14.36 -13.06
CA PHE A 145 10.31 -15.51 -12.22
C PHE A 145 8.93 -15.32 -11.60
N SER A 146 7.89 -15.48 -12.43
CA SER A 146 6.51 -15.19 -12.04
C SER A 146 5.94 -16.16 -11.01
N GLU A 147 6.52 -17.36 -10.88
CA GLU A 147 6.13 -18.42 -9.95
C GLU A 147 6.20 -17.97 -8.49
N VAL A 148 7.13 -17.07 -8.16
CA VAL A 148 7.27 -16.45 -6.83
C VAL A 148 6.02 -15.70 -6.38
N THR A 149 5.13 -15.31 -7.32
CA THR A 149 3.88 -14.62 -6.99
C THR A 149 3.04 -15.44 -6.02
N THR A 150 3.03 -16.77 -6.15
CA THR A 150 2.30 -17.64 -5.22
C THR A 150 2.85 -17.58 -3.80
N ALA A 151 4.18 -17.54 -3.64
CA ALA A 151 4.84 -17.35 -2.36
C ALA A 151 4.52 -15.96 -1.77
N PHE A 152 4.56 -14.90 -2.58
CA PHE A 152 4.19 -13.56 -2.13
C PHE A 152 2.72 -13.47 -1.70
N LEU A 153 1.80 -14.09 -2.44
CA LEU A 153 0.38 -14.13 -2.08
C LEU A 153 0.13 -14.94 -0.81
N SER A 154 0.87 -16.03 -0.61
CA SER A 154 0.84 -16.79 0.63
C SER A 154 1.21 -15.90 1.82
N LEU A 155 2.32 -15.14 1.72
CA LEU A 155 2.70 -14.19 2.76
C LEU A 155 1.69 -13.04 2.94
N ALA A 156 1.11 -12.54 1.85
CA ALA A 156 0.10 -11.48 1.89
C ALA A 156 -1.20 -11.92 2.61
N SER A 157 -1.42 -13.22 2.81
CA SER A 157 -2.52 -13.74 3.62
C SER A 157 -2.24 -13.78 5.12
N THR A 158 -1.04 -13.33 5.55
CA THR A 158 -0.60 -13.31 6.94
C THR A 158 -0.81 -14.65 7.65
N PRO A 159 -0.23 -15.75 7.14
CA PRO A 159 -0.46 -17.07 7.70
C PRO A 159 0.21 -17.17 9.08
N SER A 160 -0.37 -17.96 9.98
CA SER A 160 0.22 -18.21 11.31
C SER A 160 1.50 -19.05 11.25
N GLU A 161 1.64 -19.87 10.21
CA GLU A 161 2.81 -20.70 9.93
C GLU A 161 3.16 -20.58 8.45
N LEU A 162 4.46 -20.61 8.12
CA LEU A 162 4.93 -20.55 6.75
C LEU A 162 4.62 -21.87 6.02
N PRO A 163 3.86 -21.86 4.92
CA PRO A 163 3.60 -23.08 4.15
C PRO A 163 4.87 -23.65 3.52
N ASP A 164 4.88 -24.98 3.36
CA ASP A 164 5.98 -25.70 2.73
C ASP A 164 6.33 -25.14 1.34
N GLY A 165 7.62 -25.00 1.07
CA GLY A 165 8.14 -24.54 -0.22
C GLY A 165 8.07 -23.02 -0.46
N VAL A 166 7.35 -22.23 0.37
CA VAL A 166 7.34 -20.76 0.27
C VAL A 166 8.76 -20.22 0.43
N LEU A 167 9.47 -20.65 1.48
CA LEU A 167 10.84 -20.18 1.74
C LEU A 167 11.79 -20.54 0.59
N SER A 168 11.74 -21.77 0.08
CA SER A 168 12.57 -22.21 -1.05
C SER A 168 12.29 -21.39 -2.32
N THR A 169 11.04 -21.01 -2.55
CA THR A 169 10.66 -20.16 -3.68
C THR A 169 11.21 -18.73 -3.52
N LEU A 170 11.19 -18.19 -2.29
CA LEU A 170 11.77 -16.88 -1.98
C LEU A 170 13.29 -16.88 -2.09
N GLU A 171 13.95 -17.94 -1.61
CA GLU A 171 15.39 -18.14 -1.77
C GLU A 171 15.76 -18.16 -3.25
N ARG A 172 15.00 -18.90 -4.08
CA ARG A 172 15.20 -18.92 -5.53
C ARG A 172 15.06 -17.54 -6.16
N PHE A 173 14.07 -16.76 -5.74
CA PHE A 173 13.89 -15.38 -6.18
C PHE A 173 15.11 -14.51 -5.82
N ILE A 174 15.65 -14.63 -4.60
CA ILE A 174 16.84 -13.90 -4.17
C ILE A 174 18.07 -14.33 -4.99
N VAL A 175 18.25 -15.62 -5.26
CA VAL A 175 19.32 -16.11 -6.15
C VAL A 175 19.22 -15.46 -7.53
N LEU A 176 18.02 -15.45 -8.12
CA LEU A 176 17.77 -14.82 -9.43
C LEU A 176 17.91 -13.30 -9.42
N LEU A 177 17.81 -12.68 -8.25
CA LEU A 177 18.07 -11.26 -8.10
C LEU A 177 19.55 -10.95 -8.37
N TYR A 178 20.46 -11.73 -7.77
CA TYR A 178 21.91 -11.58 -7.93
C TYR A 178 22.46 -12.20 -9.22
N ASP A 179 21.92 -13.35 -9.63
CA ASP A 179 22.32 -14.06 -10.85
C ASP A 179 21.10 -14.60 -11.60
N ARG A 180 20.65 -13.83 -12.60
CA ARG A 180 19.52 -14.21 -13.46
C ARG A 180 19.78 -15.45 -14.33
N THR A 181 21.03 -15.87 -14.47
CA THR A 181 21.42 -17.04 -15.27
C THR A 181 21.54 -18.32 -14.46
N SER A 182 21.45 -18.22 -13.14
CA SER A 182 21.44 -19.36 -12.23
C SER A 182 20.28 -20.29 -12.60
N THR A 183 20.56 -21.58 -12.80
CA THR A 183 19.61 -22.65 -13.16
C THR A 183 19.04 -23.34 -11.93
#